data_AF-A0A3D3ZJV6-F1
#
_entry.id   AF-A0A3D3ZJV6-F1
#
_cell.length_a   1.000
_cell.length_b   1.000
_cell.length_c   1.000
_cell.angle_alpha   90.00
_cell.angle_beta   90.00
_cell.angle_gamma   90.00
#
_symmetry.space_group_name_H-M   'P 1'
#
loop_
_entity.id
_entity.type
_entity.pdbx_description
1 polymer ?
#
loop_
_entity_poly.entity_id
_entity_poly.type
_entity_poly.pdbx_seq_one_letter_code
_entity_poly.pdbx_strand_id
1 'polypeptide(L)' 'MSQFFRLNVNEVALTDALFEFVIDPHASRNELPVISVLHEVAPDMVPVLECMVLDGVDERAYVADYVHAVVSGYA' A
#
# COMPACT_ATOMS: atom_id res chain seq x y z
N MET A 1 -10.66 13.79 11.03
CA MET A 1 -11.30 14.26 9.78
C MET A 1 -10.20 14.74 8.85
N SER A 2 -9.59 13.82 8.09
CA SER A 2 -8.52 14.16 7.14
C SER A 2 -9.09 14.02 5.74
N GLN A 3 -9.66 15.11 5.22
CA GLN A 3 -10.30 15.20 3.91
C GLN A 3 -9.34 15.76 2.85
N PHE A 4 -8.13 15.24 2.65
CA PHE A 4 -7.23 15.86 1.65
C PHE A 4 -6.23 14.89 1.01
N PHE A 5 -6.70 13.89 0.27
CA PHE A 5 -5.83 13.19 -0.69
C PHE A 5 -6.58 12.88 -2.00
N ARG A 6 -7.13 13.91 -2.64
CA ARG A 6 -7.23 13.94 -4.12
C ARG A 6 -5.90 14.41 -4.69
N LEU A 7 -4.80 13.76 -4.33
CA LEU A 7 -3.62 13.79 -5.20
C LEU A 7 -3.92 12.86 -6.36
N ASN A 8 -3.42 13.19 -7.55
CA ASN A 8 -3.43 12.33 -8.73
C ASN A 8 -2.58 11.08 -8.45
N VAL A 9 -3.06 10.20 -7.56
CA VAL A 9 -2.42 8.95 -7.20
C VAL A 9 -2.49 8.10 -8.43
N ASN A 10 -1.33 7.88 -9.04
CA ASN A 10 -1.21 6.89 -10.09
C ASN A 10 -1.41 5.53 -9.43
N GLU A 11 -2.65 5.03 -9.44
CA GLU A 11 -3.05 3.75 -8.84
C GLU A 11 -2.09 2.64 -9.25
N VAL A 12 -1.68 2.62 -10.53
CA VAL A 12 -0.74 1.63 -11.06
C VAL A 12 0.63 1.73 -10.39
N ALA A 13 1.19 2.95 -10.28
CA ALA A 13 2.50 3.15 -9.66
C ALA A 13 2.48 2.89 -8.15
N LEU A 14 1.37 3.21 -7.47
CA LEU A 14 1.17 2.87 -6.07
C LEU A 14 1.07 1.35 -5.90
N THR A 15 0.25 0.68 -6.70
CA THR A 15 0.14 -0.79 -6.68
C THR A 15 1.48 -1.46 -6.90
N ASP A 16 2.31 -1.02 -7.85
CA ASP A 16 3.63 -1.61 -8.09
C ASP A 16 4.56 -1.41 -6.89
N ALA A 17 4.58 -0.23 -6.28
CA ALA A 17 5.39 0.05 -5.10
C ALA A 17 4.94 -0.74 -3.86
N LEU A 18 3.62 -0.90 -3.66
CA LEU A 18 3.07 -1.72 -2.57
C LEU A 18 3.30 -3.21 -2.83
N PHE A 19 3.21 -3.64 -4.09
CA PHE A 19 3.50 -5.00 -4.47
C PHE A 19 4.96 -5.36 -4.19
N GLU A 20 5.91 -4.46 -4.50
CA GLU A 20 7.33 -4.64 -4.16
C GLU A 20 7.55 -4.85 -2.65
N PHE A 21 6.80 -4.13 -1.81
CA PHE A 21 6.81 -4.35 -0.36
C PHE A 21 6.24 -5.71 0.03
N VAL A 22 5.14 -6.14 -0.60
CA VAL A 22 4.44 -7.36 -0.23
C VAL A 22 5.21 -8.61 -0.65
N ILE A 23 5.87 -8.58 -1.82
CA ILE A 23 6.65 -9.73 -2.33
C ILE A 23 8.02 -9.87 -1.67
N ASP A 24 8.53 -8.87 -0.97
CA ASP A 24 9.81 -8.96 -0.26
C ASP A 24 9.62 -9.69 1.09
N PRO A 25 10.13 -10.93 1.23
CA PRO A 25 10.01 -11.68 2.48
C PRO A 25 10.98 -11.19 3.56
N HIS A 26 11.89 -10.26 3.24
CA HIS A 26 12.91 -9.76 4.15
C HIS A 26 12.49 -8.49 4.88
N ALA A 27 13.12 -8.24 6.02
CA ALA A 27 12.91 -7.02 6.81
C ALA A 27 13.33 -5.73 6.08
N SER A 28 14.08 -5.84 4.97
CA SER A 28 14.46 -4.73 4.08
C SER A 28 13.27 -4.00 3.47
N ARG A 29 12.10 -4.65 3.37
CA ARG A 29 10.87 -4.02 2.88
C ARG A 29 10.47 -2.76 3.67
N ASN A 30 10.81 -2.69 4.95
CA ASN A 30 10.52 -1.54 5.80
C ASN A 30 11.40 -0.33 5.49
N GLU A 31 12.48 -0.52 4.74
CA GLU A 31 13.38 0.54 4.27
C GLU A 31 12.92 1.13 2.92
N LEU A 32 11.87 0.57 2.30
CA LEU A 32 11.36 1.07 1.04
C LEU A 32 10.80 2.50 1.19
N PRO A 33 11.12 3.42 0.26
CA PRO A 33 10.65 4.81 0.32
C PRO A 33 9.12 4.91 0.42
N VAL A 34 8.40 3.99 -0.22
CA VAL A 34 6.93 3.93 -0.19
C VAL A 34 6.39 3.72 1.23
N ILE A 35 7.10 2.99 2.08
CA ILE A 35 6.67 2.72 3.46
C ILE A 35 6.89 3.93 4.37
N SER A 36 7.96 4.69 4.15
CA SER A 36 8.17 5.95 4.85
C SER A 36 7.07 6.95 4.50
N VAL A 37 6.73 7.06 3.21
CA VAL A 37 5.63 7.91 2.76
C VAL A 37 4.30 7.42 3.35
N LEU A 38 3.98 6.13 3.25
CA LEU A 38 2.75 5.57 3.81
C LEU A 38 2.62 5.82 5.31
N HIS A 39 3.69 5.72 6.10
CA HIS A 39 3.65 6.06 7.52
C HIS A 39 3.24 7.51 7.78
N GLU A 40 3.57 8.44 6.89
CA GLU A 40 3.21 9.86 7.03
C GLU A 40 1.81 10.18 6.52
N VAL A 41 1.42 9.62 5.37
CA VAL A 41 0.14 9.99 4.71
C VAL A 41 -1.01 9.02 4.95
N ALA A 42 -0.73 7.73 5.16
CA ALA A 42 -1.74 6.69 5.34
C ALA A 42 -1.23 5.56 6.27
N PRO A 43 -0.95 5.87 7.55
CA PRO A 43 -0.36 4.92 8.49
C PRO A 43 -1.22 3.66 8.69
N ASP A 44 -2.54 3.77 8.49
CA ASP A 44 -3.48 2.65 8.58
C ASP A 44 -3.29 1.60 7.47
N MET A 45 -2.63 1.95 6.35
CA MET A 45 -2.36 1.00 5.26
C MET A 45 -1.19 0.06 5.57
N VAL A 46 -0.20 0.52 6.34
CA VAL A 46 1.00 -0.26 6.68
C VAL A 46 0.66 -1.59 7.37
N PRO A 47 -0.13 -1.64 8.45
CA PRO A 47 -0.48 -2.91 9.09
C PRO A 47 -1.31 -3.83 8.18
N VAL A 48 -2.09 -3.28 7.25
CA VAL A 48 -2.84 -4.10 6.27
C VAL A 48 -1.87 -4.76 5.29
N LEU A 49 -0.88 -4.03 4.80
CA LEU A 49 0.17 -4.57 3.94
C LEU A 49 1.01 -5.62 4.67
N GLU A 50 1.33 -5.40 5.94
CA GLU A 50 2.03 -6.40 6.75
C GLU A 50 1.22 -7.69 6.91
N CYS A 51 -0.10 -7.58 7.14
CA CYS A 51 -0.99 -8.74 7.15
C CYS A 51 -1.01 -9.44 5.79
N MET A 52 -1.06 -8.71 4.67
CA MET A 52 -0.99 -9.33 3.33
C MET A 52 0.27 -10.18 3.15
N VAL A 53 1.42 -9.73 3.68
CA VAL A 53 2.64 -10.56 3.64
C VAL A 53 2.55 -11.78 4.55
N LEU A 54 2.03 -11.61 5.77
CA LEU A 54 1.88 -12.72 6.72
C LEU A 54 0.89 -13.79 6.23
N ASP A 55 -0.16 -13.36 5.54
CA ASP A 55 -1.20 -14.22 4.97
C ASP A 55 -0.75 -14.85 3.62
N GLY A 56 0.40 -14.43 3.07
CA GLY A 56 0.90 -14.90 1.77
C GLY A 56 0.06 -14.42 0.59
N VAL A 57 -0.63 -13.29 0.75
CA VAL A 57 -1.47 -12.67 -0.27
C VAL A 57 -0.60 -11.73 -1.10
N ASP A 58 0.38 -12.31 -1.79
CA ASP A 58 1.42 -11.61 -2.53
C ASP A 58 1.10 -11.43 -4.01
N GLU A 59 -0.13 -11.70 -4.44
CA GLU A 59 -0.54 -11.47 -5.83
C GLU A 59 -0.85 -9.98 -6.08
N ARG A 60 -0.32 -9.47 -7.20
CA ARG A 60 -0.51 -8.06 -7.61
C ARG A 60 -1.98 -7.68 -7.73
N ALA A 61 -2.85 -8.63 -8.07
CA ALA A 61 -4.30 -8.43 -8.18
C ALA A 61 -4.93 -8.02 -6.84
N TYR A 62 -4.56 -8.67 -5.74
CA TYR A 62 -5.10 -8.34 -4.42
C TYR A 62 -4.60 -6.98 -3.92
N VAL A 63 -3.33 -6.65 -4.19
CA VAL A 63 -2.78 -5.33 -3.88
C VAL A 63 -3.47 -4.25 -4.70
N ALA A 64 -3.75 -4.51 -5.98
CA ALA A 64 -4.50 -3.60 -6.85
C ALA A 64 -5.93 -3.38 -6.35
N ASP A 65 -6.64 -4.46 -5.99
CA ASP A 65 -8.01 -4.38 -5.46
C ASP A 65 -8.04 -3.61 -4.13
N TYR A 66 -7.05 -3.80 -3.26
CA TYR A 66 -6.91 -3.03 -2.03
C TYR A 66 -6.64 -1.55 -2.29
N VAL A 67 -5.68 -1.22 -3.17
CA VAL A 67 -5.40 0.18 -3.56
C VAL A 67 -6.64 0.83 -4.15
N HIS A 68 -7.33 0.12 -5.03
CA HIS A 68 -8.56 0.61 -5.66
C HIS A 68 -9.66 0.85 -4.62
N ALA A 69 -9.84 -0.07 -3.66
CA ALA A 69 -10.81 0.09 -2.57
C ALA A 69 -10.47 1.27 -1.64
N VAL A 70 -9.19 1.49 -1.34
CA VAL A 70 -8.75 2.63 -0.51
C VAL A 70 -8.93 3.95 -1.24
N VAL A 71 -8.56 4.01 -2.52
CA VAL A 71 -8.69 5.23 -3.35
C VAL A 71 -10.16 5.54 -3.66
N SER A 72 -10.96 4.52 -3.99
CA SER A 72 -12.37 4.68 -4.32
C SER A 72 -13.27 4.82 -3.09
N GLY A 73 -12.93 4.21 -1.96
CA GLY A 73 -13.68 4.32 -0.70
C GLY A 73 -13.50 5.66 0.02
N TYR A 74 -12.51 6.45 -0.40
CA TYR A 74 -12.30 7.83 0.02
C TYR A 74 -13.12 8.86 -0.79
N ALA A 75 -13.95 8.42 -1.76
CA ALA A 75 -14.71 9.28 -2.67
C ALA A 75 -16.03 9.83 -2.09
#